data_AF-A0A8H6AB11-F1
#
_entry.id   AF-A0A8H6AB11-F1
#
_cell.length_a   1.000
_cell.length_b   1.000
_cell.length_c   1.000
_cell.angle_alpha   90.00
_cell.angle_beta   90.00
_cell.angle_gamma   90.00
#
_symmetry.space_group_name_H-M   'P 1'
#
loop_
_entity.id
_entity.type
_entity.pdbx_description
1 polymer ?
#
loop_
_entity_poly.entity_id
_entity_poly.type
_entity_poly.pdbx_seq_one_letter_code
_entity_poly.pdbx_strand_id
1 'polypeptide(L)'
;MVDFEAKKPLQESSGWYLFHLSECLEDRLIKHCIAGDAILTTLGHPLVICQLYLVVADEQLEDALAVMLQQGLEQSQGPAVYVDRDATVAPLGWPGYTLKRPRASFLAPEVSLVPSSFWHMDLSEASLLKNTFLHPTTRCRFPTRLFYIDGICYVLDASSIHSFLALKLLLSRSDTPHLALINAIIESTLKPGHNMRIYGYLEMQYLYLVNWLSAFSPDTLLKLPPGNRFFVDLYGTPLPPATRRRVCLNRQRIQLGLLTVEDAWGSMPIKFINTIKKIEAERMDKMRRSIPEVG
;
A
#
# COMPACT_ATOMS: atom_id res chain seq x y z
N MET A 1 -21.34 -8.02 -6.57
CA MET A 1 -21.04 -7.00 -5.56
C MET A 1 -19.63 -6.52 -5.84
N VAL A 2 -19.46 -5.28 -6.29
CA VAL A 2 -18.18 -4.76 -6.81
C VAL A 2 -17.36 -4.23 -5.64
N ASP A 3 -16.21 -4.84 -5.37
CA ASP A 3 -15.40 -4.48 -4.19
C ASP A 3 -14.50 -3.25 -4.45
N PHE A 4 -14.25 -2.88 -5.70
CA PHE A 4 -13.70 -1.57 -6.06
C PHE A 4 -14.57 -0.95 -7.13
N GLU A 5 -15.42 0.01 -6.75
CA GLU A 5 -16.26 0.73 -7.69
C GLU A 5 -15.54 2.01 -8.12
N ALA A 6 -15.07 2.02 -9.37
CA ALA A 6 -14.47 3.19 -9.96
C ALA A 6 -15.52 4.30 -10.12
N LYS A 7 -15.22 5.53 -9.70
CA LYS A 7 -16.13 6.69 -9.90
C LYS A 7 -16.42 6.99 -11.38
N LYS A 8 -15.58 6.48 -12.29
CA LYS A 8 -15.70 6.57 -13.75
C LYS A 8 -15.26 5.24 -14.36
N PRO A 9 -15.75 4.86 -15.55
CA PRO A 9 -15.22 3.69 -16.27
C PRO A 9 -13.69 3.76 -16.40
N LEU A 10 -12.99 2.65 -16.14
CA LEU A 10 -11.53 2.60 -16.22
C LEU A 10 -11.02 3.02 -17.60
N GLN A 11 -11.78 2.72 -18.65
CA GLN A 11 -11.51 3.10 -20.04
C GLN A 11 -11.50 4.61 -20.28
N GLU A 12 -12.20 5.38 -19.45
CA GLU A 12 -12.23 6.84 -19.52
C GLU A 12 -11.10 7.49 -18.70
N SER A 13 -10.30 6.69 -17.99
CA SER A 13 -9.15 7.19 -17.26
C SER A 13 -7.99 7.52 -18.22
N SER A 14 -7.26 8.60 -17.95
CA SER A 14 -6.02 8.93 -18.67
C SER A 14 -4.94 7.85 -18.53
N GLY A 15 -5.07 6.96 -17.55
CA GLY A 15 -4.22 5.79 -17.32
C GLY A 15 -4.74 4.49 -17.95
N TRP A 16 -5.82 4.50 -18.76
CA TRP A 16 -6.43 3.27 -19.30
C TRP A 16 -5.41 2.34 -19.95
N TYR A 17 -4.47 2.90 -20.70
CA TYR A 17 -3.45 2.12 -21.38
C TYR A 17 -2.55 1.30 -20.44
N LEU A 18 -2.45 1.69 -19.17
CA LEU A 18 -1.76 0.92 -18.13
C LEU A 18 -2.64 -0.24 -17.66
N PHE A 19 -3.92 0.03 -17.41
CA PHE A 19 -4.88 -0.98 -16.97
C PHE A 19 -5.06 -2.11 -18.00
N HIS A 20 -5.00 -1.80 -19.29
CA HIS A 20 -5.09 -2.80 -20.36
C HIS A 20 -3.98 -3.88 -20.26
N LEU A 21 -2.82 -3.57 -19.68
CA LEU A 21 -1.77 -4.57 -19.48
C LEU A 21 -2.19 -5.71 -18.53
N SER A 22 -3.09 -5.44 -17.58
CA SER A 22 -3.72 -6.48 -16.76
C SER A 22 -4.60 -7.40 -17.61
N GLU A 23 -5.30 -6.88 -18.62
CA GLU A 23 -6.09 -7.72 -19.54
C GLU A 23 -5.18 -8.62 -20.37
N CYS A 24 -4.03 -8.12 -20.83
CA CYS A 24 -3.05 -8.92 -21.57
C CYS A 24 -2.50 -10.10 -20.74
N LEU A 25 -2.30 -9.90 -19.43
CA LEU A 25 -1.92 -10.99 -18.52
C LEU A 25 -3.08 -11.98 -18.32
N GLU A 26 -4.30 -11.48 -18.19
CA GLU A 26 -5.50 -12.30 -18.06
C GLU A 26 -5.73 -13.20 -19.28
N ASP A 27 -5.50 -12.68 -20.49
CA ASP A 27 -5.59 -13.43 -21.75
C ASP A 27 -4.58 -14.57 -21.88
N ARG A 28 -3.52 -14.53 -21.07
CA ARG A 28 -2.47 -15.54 -20.99
C ARG A 28 -2.59 -16.41 -19.74
N LEU A 29 -3.69 -16.28 -18.98
CA LEU A 29 -3.93 -17.01 -17.73
C LEU A 29 -2.80 -16.81 -16.70
N ILE A 30 -2.19 -15.63 -16.71
CA ILE A 30 -1.19 -15.26 -15.72
C ILE A 30 -1.93 -14.85 -14.44
N LYS A 31 -1.61 -15.50 -13.33
CA LYS A 31 -2.20 -15.25 -12.02
C LYS A 31 -1.62 -13.94 -11.48
N HIS A 32 -2.44 -12.89 -11.47
CA HIS A 32 -2.00 -11.55 -11.10
C HIS A 32 -3.13 -10.73 -10.46
N CYS A 33 -2.80 -9.57 -9.89
CA CYS A 33 -3.76 -8.52 -9.60
C CYS A 33 -3.11 -7.13 -9.55
N ILE A 34 -3.89 -6.08 -9.77
CA ILE A 34 -3.44 -4.70 -9.68
C ILE A 34 -3.23 -4.28 -8.21
N ALA A 35 -2.19 -3.48 -7.94
CA ALA A 35 -1.88 -2.93 -6.63
C ALA A 35 -1.41 -1.46 -6.69
N GLY A 36 -1.17 -0.86 -5.53
CA GLY A 36 -0.60 0.48 -5.36
C GLY A 36 -1.54 1.60 -5.80
N ASP A 37 -0.98 2.61 -6.47
CA ASP A 37 -1.65 3.86 -6.83
C ASP A 37 -2.99 3.63 -7.55
N ALA A 38 -3.00 2.66 -8.47
CA ALA A 38 -4.18 2.30 -9.25
C ALA A 38 -5.38 1.90 -8.37
N ILE A 39 -5.14 1.26 -7.22
CA ILE A 39 -6.20 0.92 -6.26
C ILE A 39 -6.79 2.18 -5.62
N LEU A 40 -5.94 3.08 -5.13
CA LEU A 40 -6.40 4.30 -4.47
C LEU A 40 -7.08 5.27 -5.45
N THR A 41 -6.56 5.40 -6.67
CA THR A 41 -7.20 6.16 -7.74
C THR A 41 -8.58 5.59 -8.06
N THR A 42 -8.73 4.26 -8.11
CA THR A 42 -10.03 3.59 -8.33
C THR A 42 -11.02 3.88 -7.20
N LEU A 43 -10.55 3.94 -5.94
CA LEU A 43 -11.35 4.39 -4.79
C LEU A 43 -11.70 5.89 -4.81
N GLY A 44 -11.20 6.63 -5.80
CA GLY A 44 -11.48 8.05 -6.01
C GLY A 44 -10.62 9.00 -5.18
N HIS A 45 -9.46 8.55 -4.71
CA HIS A 45 -8.43 9.45 -4.18
C HIS A 45 -7.79 10.26 -5.31
N PRO A 46 -7.44 11.53 -5.09
CA PRO A 46 -6.81 12.40 -6.08
C PRO A 46 -5.30 12.09 -6.23
N LEU A 47 -4.95 10.82 -6.38
CA LEU A 47 -3.57 10.38 -6.60
C LEU A 47 -3.33 10.19 -8.10
N VAL A 48 -2.19 10.72 -8.55
CA VAL A 48 -1.65 10.44 -9.88
C VAL A 48 -1.02 9.06 -9.83
N ILE A 49 -1.32 8.21 -10.80
CA ILE A 49 -0.66 6.91 -10.95
C ILE A 49 0.77 7.19 -11.40
N CYS A 50 1.73 7.12 -10.48
CA CYS A 50 3.14 7.28 -10.79
C CYS A 50 3.73 5.96 -11.32
N GLN A 51 3.20 4.84 -10.84
CA GLN A 51 3.60 3.50 -11.25
C GLN A 51 2.39 2.56 -11.18
N LEU A 52 2.22 1.73 -12.21
CA LEU A 52 1.27 0.61 -12.17
C LEU A 52 1.96 -0.59 -11.55
N TYR A 53 1.46 -1.10 -10.43
CA TYR A 53 1.93 -2.35 -9.85
C TYR A 53 1.02 -3.50 -10.28
N LEU A 54 1.61 -4.50 -10.94
CA LEU A 54 1.01 -5.79 -11.20
C LEU A 54 1.69 -6.81 -10.28
N VAL A 55 0.95 -7.27 -9.29
CA VAL A 55 1.39 -8.34 -8.40
C VAL A 55 1.17 -9.65 -9.15
N VAL A 56 2.22 -10.42 -9.36
CA VAL A 56 2.21 -11.63 -10.20
C VAL A 56 2.64 -12.83 -9.36
N ALA A 57 2.00 -13.98 -9.56
CA ALA A 57 2.43 -15.23 -8.93
C ALA A 57 3.91 -15.49 -9.25
N ASP A 58 4.68 -15.82 -8.22
CA ASP A 58 6.15 -15.87 -8.28
C ASP A 58 6.66 -16.78 -9.41
N GLU A 59 6.00 -17.92 -9.60
CA GLU A 59 6.32 -18.90 -10.63
C GLU A 59 5.98 -18.48 -12.07
N GLN A 60 5.20 -17.41 -12.25
CA GLN A 60 4.78 -16.87 -13.55
C GLN A 60 5.41 -15.50 -13.84
N LEU A 61 6.37 -15.04 -13.03
CA LEU A 61 6.95 -13.70 -13.16
C LEU A 61 7.67 -13.50 -14.50
N GLU A 62 8.41 -14.51 -14.97
CA GLU A 62 9.09 -14.48 -16.28
C GLU A 62 8.10 -14.51 -17.46
N ASP A 63 7.05 -15.32 -17.35
CA ASP A 63 6.00 -15.39 -18.38
C ASP A 63 5.28 -14.04 -18.48
N ALA A 64 4.99 -13.40 -17.34
CA ALA A 64 4.41 -12.06 -17.30
C ALA A 64 5.33 -11.02 -17.94
N LEU A 65 6.64 -11.10 -17.68
CA LEU A 65 7.63 -10.24 -18.33
C LEU A 65 7.60 -10.44 -19.85
N ALA A 66 7.61 -11.68 -20.32
CA ALA A 66 7.54 -11.99 -21.75
C ALA A 66 6.28 -11.40 -22.40
N VAL A 67 5.11 -11.49 -21.73
CA VAL A 67 3.88 -10.85 -22.19
C VAL A 67 4.04 -9.34 -22.30
N MET A 68 4.61 -8.67 -21.29
CA MET A 68 4.82 -7.22 -21.33
C MET A 68 5.76 -6.79 -22.47
N LEU A 69 6.84 -7.53 -22.70
CA LEU A 69 7.76 -7.28 -23.82
C LEU A 69 7.05 -7.44 -25.18
N GLN A 70 6.15 -8.41 -25.31
CA GLN A 70 5.31 -8.57 -26.52
C GLN A 70 4.33 -7.41 -26.72
N GLN A 71 3.89 -6.75 -25.63
CA GLN A 71 3.11 -5.51 -25.71
C GLN A 71 3.96 -4.28 -26.08
N GLY A 72 5.26 -4.47 -26.36
CA GLY A 72 6.17 -3.43 -26.79
C GLY A 72 6.73 -2.59 -25.64
N LEU A 73 6.72 -3.08 -24.40
CA LEU A 73 7.44 -2.45 -23.29
C LEU A 73 8.92 -2.84 -23.30
N GLU A 74 9.75 -1.99 -22.72
CA GLU A 74 11.18 -2.21 -22.52
C GLU A 74 11.50 -2.21 -21.02
N GLN A 75 12.43 -3.05 -20.59
CA GLN A 75 12.91 -3.03 -19.20
C GLN A 75 13.61 -1.70 -18.90
N SER A 76 13.33 -1.15 -17.72
CA SER A 76 14.01 0.02 -17.18
C SER A 76 14.61 -0.31 -15.81
N GLN A 77 15.55 0.53 -15.37
CA GLN A 77 16.15 0.41 -14.03
C GLN A 77 15.20 0.89 -12.91
N GLY A 78 13.94 1.21 -13.25
CA GLY A 78 12.95 1.74 -12.34
C GLY A 78 13.25 3.16 -11.83
N PRO A 79 12.35 3.73 -11.03
CA PRO A 79 12.53 5.07 -10.49
C PRO A 79 13.58 5.03 -9.37
N ALA A 80 14.68 5.77 -9.52
CA ALA A 80 15.70 5.89 -8.49
C ALA A 80 15.16 6.42 -7.15
N VAL A 81 13.98 7.04 -7.14
CA VAL A 81 13.28 7.53 -5.94
C VAL A 81 12.86 6.40 -4.99
N TYR A 82 12.76 5.14 -5.46
CA TYR A 82 12.48 3.98 -4.62
C TYR A 82 13.71 3.13 -4.31
N VAL A 83 14.90 3.59 -4.72
CA VAL A 83 16.17 2.89 -4.50
C VAL A 83 16.88 3.55 -3.32
N ASP A 84 17.25 2.73 -2.34
CA ASP A 84 18.17 3.10 -1.27
C ASP A 84 19.45 2.27 -1.45
N ARG A 85 20.50 2.89 -2.00
CA ARG A 85 21.72 2.19 -2.42
C ARG A 85 22.50 1.61 -1.24
N ASP A 86 22.26 2.14 -0.05
CA ASP A 86 22.91 1.71 1.19
C ASP A 86 22.06 0.66 1.93
N ALA A 87 20.92 0.25 1.36
CA ALA A 87 20.11 -0.82 1.90
C ALA A 87 20.74 -2.20 1.63
N THR A 88 20.76 -3.07 2.63
CA THR A 88 21.12 -4.49 2.53
C THR A 88 19.90 -5.36 2.19
N VAL A 89 18.69 -4.87 2.47
CA VAL A 89 17.40 -5.48 2.14
C VAL A 89 16.71 -4.66 1.04
N ALA A 90 16.44 -5.30 -0.10
CA ALA A 90 15.90 -4.66 -1.31
C ALA A 90 16.67 -3.39 -1.78
N PRO A 91 18.02 -3.45 -1.92
CA PRO A 91 18.84 -2.31 -2.38
C PRO A 91 18.40 -1.71 -3.70
N LEU A 92 17.85 -2.55 -4.58
CA LEU A 92 17.50 -2.18 -5.96
C LEU A 92 16.10 -1.60 -6.12
N GLY A 93 15.35 -1.39 -5.02
CA GLY A 93 13.97 -0.94 -5.11
C GLY A 93 12.97 -2.09 -5.05
N TRP A 94 11.89 -1.98 -5.83
CA TRP A 94 10.87 -3.02 -5.95
C TRP A 94 11.47 -4.30 -6.53
N PRO A 95 11.18 -5.50 -5.96
CA PRO A 95 11.61 -6.73 -6.57
C PRO A 95 10.84 -7.00 -7.87
N GLY A 96 11.45 -7.79 -8.76
CA GLY A 96 10.90 -8.12 -10.07
C GLY A 96 11.36 -7.15 -11.15
N TYR A 97 10.46 -6.78 -12.05
CA TYR A 97 10.80 -6.05 -13.28
C TYR A 97 10.11 -4.70 -13.31
N THR A 98 10.86 -3.66 -13.68
CA THR A 98 10.27 -2.37 -14.04
C THR A 98 10.36 -2.16 -15.54
N LEU A 99 9.25 -1.72 -16.11
CA LEU A 99 9.03 -1.65 -17.54
C LEU A 99 8.47 -0.28 -17.90
N LYS A 100 8.85 0.22 -19.07
CA LYS A 100 8.34 1.47 -19.63
C LYS A 100 8.08 1.32 -21.11
N ARG A 101 7.33 2.27 -21.67
CA ARG A 101 7.22 2.34 -23.13
C ARG A 101 8.50 2.88 -23.77
N PRO A 102 8.86 2.42 -24.96
CA PRO A 102 9.91 3.02 -25.77
C PRO A 102 9.66 4.51 -25.94
N ARG A 103 10.70 5.32 -25.75
CA ARG A 103 10.66 6.79 -25.89
C ARG A 103 9.65 7.50 -24.98
N ALA A 104 9.20 6.85 -23.91
CA ALA A 104 8.36 7.48 -22.92
C ALA A 104 9.09 8.66 -22.25
N SER A 105 8.33 9.72 -21.95
CA SER A 105 8.83 10.81 -21.11
C SER A 105 9.26 10.27 -19.74
N PHE A 106 10.24 10.92 -19.10
CA PHE A 106 10.61 10.61 -17.72
C PHE A 106 9.43 10.74 -16.74
N LEU A 107 8.40 11.52 -17.09
CA LEU A 107 7.19 11.68 -16.29
C LEU A 107 6.09 10.65 -16.62
N ALA A 108 6.32 9.77 -17.59
CA ALA A 108 5.35 8.74 -17.93
C ALA A 108 5.33 7.65 -16.85
N PRO A 109 4.14 7.18 -16.44
CA PRO A 109 4.04 6.07 -15.49
C PRO A 109 4.76 4.81 -15.98
N GLU A 110 5.55 4.22 -15.11
CA GLU A 110 6.18 2.91 -15.35
C GLU A 110 5.27 1.77 -14.88
N VAL A 111 5.57 0.55 -15.30
CA VAL A 111 4.88 -0.67 -14.91
C VAL A 111 5.84 -1.54 -14.13
N SER A 112 5.47 -1.93 -12.91
CA SER A 112 6.23 -2.88 -12.11
C SER A 112 5.52 -4.22 -12.05
N LEU A 113 6.20 -5.26 -12.51
CA LEU A 113 5.86 -6.64 -12.21
C LEU A 113 6.54 -7.01 -10.90
N VAL A 114 5.74 -7.24 -9.86
CA VAL A 114 6.25 -7.53 -8.51
C VAL A 114 5.80 -8.94 -8.11
N PRO A 115 6.68 -9.79 -7.57
CA PRO A 115 6.29 -11.11 -7.10
C PRO A 115 5.26 -11.02 -5.96
N SER A 116 4.33 -11.96 -5.97
CA SER A 116 3.22 -12.05 -5.01
C SER A 116 3.69 -12.29 -3.59
N SER A 117 4.81 -12.99 -3.40
CA SER A 117 5.46 -13.17 -2.10
C SER A 117 5.88 -11.86 -1.45
N PHE A 118 6.31 -10.87 -2.25
CA PHE A 118 6.69 -9.56 -1.71
C PHE A 118 5.49 -8.81 -1.15
N TRP A 119 4.34 -8.89 -1.81
CA TRP A 119 3.09 -8.28 -1.34
C TRP A 119 2.34 -9.13 -0.30
N HIS A 120 2.87 -10.32 0.03
CA HIS A 120 2.20 -11.32 0.85
C HIS A 120 0.78 -11.65 0.38
N MET A 121 0.60 -11.71 -0.94
CA MET A 121 -0.68 -12.04 -1.58
C MET A 121 -0.61 -13.46 -2.15
N ASP A 122 -1.35 -14.40 -1.57
CA ASP A 122 -1.45 -15.75 -2.13
C ASP A 122 -2.27 -15.72 -3.43
N LEU A 123 -1.59 -15.95 -4.56
CA LEU A 123 -2.19 -16.05 -5.89
C LEU A 123 -2.31 -17.50 -6.38
N SER A 124 -2.33 -18.49 -5.47
CA SER A 124 -2.78 -19.85 -5.78
C SER A 124 -4.18 -19.83 -6.39
N GLU A 125 -4.52 -20.81 -7.22
CA GLU A 125 -5.78 -20.80 -7.99
C GLU A 125 -7.03 -20.62 -7.09
N ALA A 126 -7.08 -21.36 -5.98
CA ALA A 126 -8.17 -21.25 -5.01
C ALA A 126 -8.23 -19.88 -4.34
N SER A 127 -7.08 -19.31 -3.97
CA SER A 127 -7.01 -17.98 -3.36
C SER A 127 -7.35 -16.89 -4.38
N LEU A 128 -6.83 -16.96 -5.60
CA LEU A 128 -7.05 -16.01 -6.67
C LEU A 128 -8.54 -15.85 -6.97
N LEU A 129 -9.27 -16.95 -7.15
CA LEU A 129 -10.71 -16.92 -7.44
C LEU A 129 -11.54 -16.37 -6.28
N LYS A 130 -11.10 -16.60 -5.04
CA LYS A 130 -11.79 -16.15 -3.84
C LYS A 130 -11.52 -14.68 -3.51
N ASN A 131 -10.28 -14.25 -3.69
CA ASN A 131 -9.74 -13.02 -3.14
C ASN A 131 -9.48 -11.93 -4.19
N THR A 132 -9.71 -12.23 -5.47
CA THR A 132 -9.65 -11.25 -6.57
C THR A 132 -10.94 -11.30 -7.40
N PHE A 133 -11.16 -10.29 -8.22
CA PHE A 133 -12.27 -10.25 -9.18
C PHE A 133 -11.85 -9.54 -10.47
N LEU A 134 -12.55 -9.85 -11.56
CA LEU A 134 -12.45 -9.10 -12.80
C LEU A 134 -13.39 -7.90 -12.73
N HIS A 135 -12.90 -6.73 -13.13
CA HIS A 135 -13.71 -5.52 -13.15
C HIS A 135 -14.97 -5.71 -14.03
N PRO A 136 -16.13 -5.12 -13.71
CA PRO A 136 -17.37 -5.41 -14.44
C PRO A 136 -17.35 -4.98 -15.92
N THR A 137 -16.59 -3.95 -16.25
CA THR A 137 -16.51 -3.38 -17.61
C THR A 137 -15.21 -3.70 -18.34
N THR A 138 -14.22 -4.29 -17.66
CA THR A 138 -12.89 -4.60 -18.21
C THR A 138 -12.42 -5.94 -17.67
N ARG A 139 -11.53 -6.63 -18.36
CA ARG A 139 -10.92 -7.87 -17.85
C ARG A 139 -9.72 -7.62 -16.93
N CYS A 140 -9.61 -6.40 -16.39
CA CYS A 140 -8.59 -6.06 -15.42
C CYS A 140 -8.88 -6.78 -14.09
N ARG A 141 -7.86 -7.41 -13.51
CA ARG A 141 -7.99 -8.17 -12.27
C ARG A 141 -7.59 -7.34 -11.05
N PHE A 142 -8.53 -7.20 -10.13
CA PHE A 142 -8.35 -6.45 -8.89
C PHE A 142 -8.42 -7.39 -7.68
N PRO A 143 -7.63 -7.14 -6.62
CA PRO A 143 -7.83 -7.81 -5.34
C PRO A 143 -9.17 -7.36 -4.74
N THR A 144 -9.69 -8.13 -3.79
CA THR A 144 -10.74 -7.67 -2.86
C THR A 144 -10.12 -6.71 -1.85
N ARG A 145 -10.92 -5.82 -1.26
CA ARG A 145 -10.47 -4.84 -0.25
C ARG A 145 -9.81 -5.54 0.93
N LEU A 146 -10.42 -6.63 1.40
CA LEU A 146 -9.91 -7.44 2.51
C LEU A 146 -8.56 -8.07 2.20
N PHE A 147 -8.41 -8.63 1.01
CA PHE A 147 -7.15 -9.23 0.59
C PHE A 147 -6.06 -8.18 0.43
N TYR A 148 -6.40 -7.02 -0.13
CA TYR A 148 -5.45 -5.91 -0.32
C TYR A 148 -4.95 -5.33 1.00
N ILE A 149 -5.85 -5.03 1.94
CA ILE A 149 -5.43 -4.50 3.26
C ILE A 149 -4.65 -5.54 4.07
N ASP A 150 -5.00 -6.83 3.98
CA ASP A 150 -4.27 -7.90 4.65
C ASP A 150 -2.83 -7.99 4.15
N GLY A 151 -2.63 -8.03 2.82
CA GLY A 151 -1.31 -8.02 2.21
C GLY A 151 -0.48 -6.81 2.67
N ILE A 152 -1.04 -5.61 2.61
CA ILE A 152 -0.34 -4.39 3.09
C ILE A 152 0.01 -4.48 4.58
N CYS A 153 -0.90 -4.98 5.43
CA CYS A 153 -0.61 -5.20 6.85
C CYS A 153 0.59 -6.12 7.05
N TYR A 154 0.72 -7.19 6.26
CA TYR A 154 1.87 -8.10 6.33
C TYR A 154 3.17 -7.44 5.88
N VAL A 155 3.17 -6.74 4.75
CA VAL A 155 4.36 -6.03 4.26
C VAL A 155 4.83 -5.00 5.29
N LEU A 156 3.88 -4.26 5.86
CA LEU A 156 4.17 -3.30 6.91
C LEU A 156 4.63 -3.98 8.18
N ASP A 157 4.01 -5.06 8.68
CA ASP A 157 4.45 -5.79 9.87
C ASP A 157 5.90 -6.30 9.73
N ALA A 158 6.21 -6.94 8.59
CA ALA A 158 7.56 -7.41 8.27
C ALA A 158 8.60 -6.27 8.28
N SER A 159 8.18 -5.06 7.88
CA SER A 159 9.04 -3.87 7.78
C SER A 159 9.02 -2.98 9.04
N SER A 160 7.97 -3.06 9.87
CA SER A 160 7.63 -2.13 10.96
C SER A 160 8.11 -2.58 12.33
N ILE A 161 8.94 -3.61 12.38
CA ILE A 161 9.87 -3.78 13.49
C ILE A 161 10.69 -2.47 13.67
N HIS A 162 10.69 -1.50 12.74
CA HIS A 162 11.66 -0.41 12.76
C HIS A 162 11.23 1.04 12.35
N SER A 163 10.15 1.60 12.93
CA SER A 163 9.87 3.04 13.26
C SER A 163 9.60 4.11 12.16
N PHE A 164 8.49 4.89 12.27
CA PHE A 164 8.46 6.35 11.95
C PHE A 164 7.29 7.17 12.55
N LEU A 165 7.53 8.35 13.16
CA LEU A 165 6.52 9.26 13.76
C LEU A 165 6.18 10.50 12.89
N ALA A 166 6.93 10.83 11.83
CA ALA A 166 6.82 12.16 11.23
C ALA A 166 5.91 12.28 9.99
N LEU A 167 5.53 11.18 9.30
CA LEU A 167 4.75 11.28 8.05
C LEU A 167 3.33 11.83 8.29
N LYS A 168 2.70 11.45 9.40
CA LYS A 168 1.33 11.88 9.74
C LYS A 168 1.27 13.35 10.23
N LEU A 169 2.35 13.86 10.83
CA LEU A 169 2.48 15.28 11.18
C LEU A 169 2.82 16.16 9.96
N LEU A 170 3.46 15.59 8.93
CA LEU A 170 3.83 16.28 7.70
C LEU A 170 2.67 16.44 6.71
N LEU A 171 1.83 15.42 6.52
CA LEU A 171 0.65 15.52 5.64
C LEU A 171 -0.41 16.52 6.14
N SER A 172 -0.21 17.09 7.32
CA SER A 172 -1.16 17.99 7.97
C SER A 172 -0.57 19.39 8.25
N ARG A 173 0.63 19.69 7.75
CA ARG A 173 1.26 21.02 7.75
C ARG A 173 1.99 21.28 6.42
N SER A 174 1.32 21.99 5.52
CA SER A 174 1.84 22.87 4.45
C SER A 174 2.89 22.35 3.43
N ASP A 175 2.54 22.41 2.14
CA ASP A 175 3.25 22.99 0.97
C ASP A 175 4.80 23.10 0.90
N THR A 176 5.58 22.28 1.61
CA THR A 176 7.05 22.33 1.47
C THR A 176 7.70 20.94 1.45
N PRO A 177 8.33 20.54 0.32
CA PRO A 177 8.97 19.22 0.16
C PRO A 177 10.29 19.04 0.94
N HIS A 178 10.79 20.09 1.60
CA HIS A 178 12.14 20.09 2.21
C HIS A 178 12.24 19.36 3.56
N LEU A 179 11.14 19.25 4.33
CA LEU A 179 11.16 18.54 5.62
C LEU A 179 11.06 17.01 5.52
N ALA A 180 10.45 16.49 4.45
CA ALA A 180 10.41 15.05 4.18
C ALA A 180 11.81 14.48 3.93
N LEU A 181 12.66 15.26 3.25
CA LEU A 181 14.05 14.91 2.96
C LEU A 181 14.91 14.88 4.25
N ILE A 182 14.74 15.84 5.15
CA ILE A 182 15.50 15.92 6.41
C ILE A 182 15.18 14.72 7.32
N ASN A 183 13.92 14.28 7.39
CA ASN A 183 13.57 13.12 8.18
C ASN A 183 14.00 11.79 7.55
N ALA A 184 13.93 11.66 6.21
CA ALA A 184 14.49 10.53 5.50
C ALA A 184 16.01 10.40 5.74
N ILE A 185 16.72 11.52 5.84
CA ILE A 185 18.15 11.58 6.20
C ILE A 185 18.38 11.16 7.65
N ILE A 186 17.55 11.61 8.60
CA ILE A 186 17.64 11.22 10.02
C ILE A 186 17.33 9.72 10.21
N GLU A 187 16.40 9.16 9.42
CA GLU A 187 16.06 7.74 9.46
C GLU A 187 17.14 6.85 8.87
N SER A 188 17.76 7.25 7.75
CA SER A 188 18.89 6.52 7.17
C SER A 188 20.11 6.52 8.11
N THR A 189 20.27 7.56 8.94
CA THR A 189 21.31 7.57 9.99
C THR A 189 21.00 6.67 11.17
N LEU A 190 19.73 6.38 11.44
CA LEU A 190 19.32 5.60 12.62
C LEU A 190 19.32 4.08 12.36
N LYS A 191 19.29 3.61 11.10
CA LYS A 191 19.36 2.19 10.73
C LYS A 191 19.96 1.96 9.33
N PRO A 192 21.24 1.56 9.22
CA PRO A 192 21.81 1.16 7.94
C PRO A 192 21.16 -0.15 7.46
N GLY A 193 20.74 -0.21 6.19
CA GLY A 193 20.44 -1.49 5.52
C GLY A 193 19.00 -1.76 5.06
N HIS A 194 18.00 -0.90 5.24
CA HIS A 194 16.65 -1.13 4.69
C HIS A 194 16.24 -0.03 3.71
N ASN A 195 15.49 -0.38 2.68
CA ASN A 195 15.01 0.59 1.69
C ASN A 195 13.82 1.39 2.24
N MET A 196 14.12 2.52 2.89
CA MET A 196 13.13 3.36 3.56
C MET A 196 12.14 4.03 2.58
N ARG A 197 12.51 4.16 1.31
CA ARG A 197 11.69 4.81 0.28
C ARG A 197 10.47 3.96 -0.12
N ILE A 198 10.66 2.66 -0.32
CA ILE A 198 9.56 1.73 -0.61
C ILE A 198 8.62 1.63 0.60
N TYR A 199 9.19 1.55 1.79
CA TYR A 199 8.40 1.45 3.01
C TYR A 199 7.52 2.69 3.23
N GLY A 200 8.08 3.89 3.05
CA GLY A 200 7.30 5.13 3.13
C GLY A 200 6.15 5.18 2.13
N TYR A 201 6.34 4.64 0.91
CA TYR A 201 5.27 4.50 -0.08
C TYR A 201 4.17 3.56 0.40
N LEU A 202 4.52 2.37 0.90
CA LEU A 202 3.55 1.38 1.39
C LEU A 202 2.77 1.87 2.61
N GLU A 203 3.43 2.61 3.51
CA GLU A 203 2.77 3.24 4.65
C GLU A 203 1.75 4.29 4.20
N MET A 204 2.09 5.11 3.19
CA MET A 204 1.15 6.04 2.57
C MET A 204 -0.06 5.32 1.97
N GLN A 205 0.17 4.24 1.21
CA GLN A 205 -0.89 3.42 0.63
C GLN A 205 -1.83 2.88 1.71
N TYR A 206 -1.26 2.32 2.78
CA TYR A 206 -1.99 1.82 3.94
C TYR A 206 -2.85 2.91 4.58
N LEU A 207 -2.28 4.08 4.88
CA LEU A 207 -2.99 5.15 5.58
C LEU A 207 -4.17 5.65 4.75
N TYR A 208 -4.01 5.83 3.44
CA TYR A 208 -5.13 6.21 2.57
C TYR A 208 -6.22 5.15 2.57
N LEU A 209 -5.85 3.88 2.39
CA LEU A 209 -6.82 2.79 2.34
C LEU A 209 -7.60 2.67 3.65
N VAL A 210 -6.92 2.65 4.80
CA VAL A 210 -7.56 2.56 6.12
C VAL A 210 -8.46 3.76 6.40
N ASN A 211 -8.02 4.97 6.07
CA ASN A 211 -8.84 6.17 6.23
C ASN A 211 -10.11 6.08 5.35
N TRP A 212 -9.96 5.62 4.11
CA TRP A 212 -11.09 5.45 3.19
C TRP A 212 -12.06 4.38 3.72
N LEU A 213 -11.56 3.21 4.11
CA LEU A 213 -12.38 2.13 4.67
C LEU A 213 -13.08 2.57 5.94
N SER A 214 -12.41 3.30 6.83
CA SER A 214 -13.02 3.82 8.06
C SER A 214 -14.16 4.80 7.76
N ALA A 215 -14.05 5.61 6.70
CA ALA A 215 -15.04 6.62 6.34
C ALA A 215 -16.23 6.05 5.55
N PHE A 216 -15.98 5.10 4.65
CA PHE A 216 -16.95 4.67 3.64
C PHE A 216 -17.33 3.18 3.71
N SER A 217 -16.56 2.35 4.41
CA SER A 217 -16.80 0.91 4.48
C SER A 217 -16.30 0.29 5.80
N PRO A 218 -16.72 0.79 6.98
CA PRO A 218 -16.16 0.39 8.27
C PRO A 218 -16.35 -1.10 8.57
N ASP A 219 -17.44 -1.70 8.08
CA ASP A 219 -17.72 -3.14 8.24
C ASP A 219 -16.67 -4.05 7.60
N THR A 220 -15.93 -3.55 6.60
CA THR A 220 -14.82 -4.29 6.00
C THR A 220 -13.69 -4.47 7.02
N LEU A 221 -13.41 -3.46 7.86
CA LEU A 221 -12.38 -3.58 8.89
C LEU A 221 -12.77 -4.59 9.97
N LEU A 222 -14.07 -4.73 10.26
CA LEU A 222 -14.56 -5.70 11.26
C LEU A 222 -14.37 -7.17 10.82
N LYS A 223 -14.29 -7.42 9.51
CA LYS A 223 -14.07 -8.75 8.92
C LYS A 223 -12.61 -9.18 8.90
N LEU A 224 -11.69 -8.28 9.27
CA LEU A 224 -10.27 -8.62 9.33
C LEU A 224 -9.99 -9.64 10.44
N PRO A 225 -8.94 -10.48 10.27
CA PRO A 225 -8.45 -11.33 11.34
C PRO A 225 -8.18 -10.54 12.64
N PRO A 226 -8.32 -11.14 13.84
CA PRO A 226 -8.15 -10.43 15.11
C PRO A 226 -6.85 -9.64 15.22
N GLY A 227 -5.72 -10.22 14.79
CA GLY A 227 -4.42 -9.54 14.81
C GLY A 227 -4.37 -8.32 13.88
N ASN A 228 -5.03 -8.39 12.72
CA ASN A 228 -5.09 -7.26 11.78
C ASN A 228 -6.01 -6.16 12.28
N ARG A 229 -7.13 -6.49 12.94
CA ARG A 229 -7.99 -5.47 13.58
C ARG A 229 -7.21 -4.71 14.64
N PHE A 230 -6.55 -5.44 15.53
CA PHE A 230 -5.66 -4.87 16.55
C PHE A 230 -4.59 -3.96 15.93
N PHE A 231 -3.97 -4.39 14.82
CA PHE A 231 -2.99 -3.59 14.09
C PHE A 231 -3.61 -2.33 13.49
N VAL A 232 -4.74 -2.44 12.79
CA VAL A 232 -5.43 -1.31 12.15
C VAL A 232 -5.81 -0.24 13.16
N ASP A 233 -6.30 -0.64 14.33
CA ASP A 233 -6.73 0.26 15.40
C ASP A 233 -5.60 1.12 15.99
N LEU A 234 -4.35 0.67 15.87
CA LEU A 234 -3.20 1.24 16.57
C LEU A 234 -2.10 1.75 15.65
N TYR A 235 -1.84 1.08 14.53
CA TYR A 235 -0.70 1.37 13.68
C TYR A 235 -0.74 2.77 13.06
N GLY A 236 -1.93 3.21 12.65
CA GLY A 236 -2.14 4.56 12.13
C GLY A 236 -2.05 5.65 13.21
N THR A 237 -1.97 5.31 14.50
CA THR A 237 -1.82 6.29 15.59
C THR A 237 -0.35 6.73 15.68
N PRO A 238 -0.04 8.01 15.93
CA PRO A 238 1.33 8.51 16.06
C PRO A 238 1.96 8.06 17.39
N LEU A 239 2.28 6.77 17.48
CA LEU A 239 2.82 6.12 18.66
C LEU A 239 4.35 6.15 18.67
N PRO A 240 4.98 6.19 19.86
CA PRO A 240 6.42 6.04 20.00
C PRO A 240 6.94 4.77 19.31
N PRO A 241 8.17 4.79 18.76
CA PRO A 241 8.80 3.63 18.11
C PRO A 241 8.67 2.32 18.87
N ALA A 242 8.90 2.33 20.18
CA ALA A 242 8.83 1.13 21.02
C ALA A 242 7.39 0.58 21.11
N THR A 243 6.39 1.45 21.16
CA THR A 243 4.98 1.06 21.19
C THR A 243 4.56 0.48 19.84
N ARG A 244 4.96 1.08 18.72
CA ARG A 244 4.67 0.51 17.38
C ARG A 244 5.29 -0.87 17.20
N ARG A 245 6.54 -1.06 17.59
CA ARG A 245 7.17 -2.40 17.61
C ARG A 245 6.33 -3.42 18.37
N ARG A 246 5.79 -3.01 19.52
CA ARG A 246 4.92 -3.86 20.33
C ARG A 246 3.60 -4.16 19.63
N VAL A 247 3.01 -3.21 18.91
CA VAL A 247 1.81 -3.45 18.09
C VAL A 247 2.06 -4.55 17.06
N CYS A 248 3.18 -4.47 16.35
CA CYS A 248 3.56 -5.43 15.30
C CYS A 248 3.83 -6.82 15.90
N LEU A 249 4.64 -6.89 16.96
CA LEU A 249 4.90 -8.14 17.68
C LEU A 249 3.62 -8.78 18.25
N ASN A 250 2.72 -7.97 18.81
CA ASN A 250 1.45 -8.47 19.32
C ASN A 250 0.53 -8.95 18.20
N ARG A 251 0.49 -8.27 17.03
CA ARG A 251 -0.23 -8.76 15.84
C ARG A 251 0.24 -10.17 15.49
N GLN A 252 1.55 -10.38 15.35
CA GLN A 252 2.12 -11.69 15.01
C GLN A 252 1.74 -12.75 16.06
N ARG A 253 1.86 -12.43 17.35
CA ARG A 253 1.48 -13.34 18.43
C ARG A 253 -0.01 -13.68 18.43
N ILE A 254 -0.88 -12.71 18.14
CA ILE A 254 -2.33 -12.95 18.00
C ILE A 254 -2.60 -13.87 16.81
N GLN A 255 -1.95 -13.64 15.67
CA GLN A 255 -2.12 -14.49 14.48
C GLN A 255 -1.65 -15.94 14.71
N LEU A 256 -0.61 -16.12 15.53
CA LEU A 256 -0.10 -17.43 15.95
C LEU A 256 -0.91 -18.06 17.10
N GLY A 257 -1.95 -17.39 17.62
CA GLY A 257 -2.73 -17.86 18.76
C GLY A 257 -1.97 -17.85 20.10
N LEU A 258 -0.84 -17.15 20.17
CA LEU A 258 0.05 -17.06 21.35
C LEU A 258 -0.34 -15.93 22.32
N LEU A 259 -1.23 -15.02 21.90
CA LEU A 259 -1.67 -13.87 22.69
C LEU A 259 -3.12 -13.56 22.33
N THR A 260 -3.97 -13.33 23.33
CA THR A 260 -5.35 -12.87 23.09
C THR A 260 -5.36 -11.39 22.70
N VAL A 261 -6.44 -10.93 22.06
CA VAL A 261 -6.57 -9.50 21.71
C VAL A 261 -6.67 -8.65 22.99
N GLU A 262 -7.34 -9.17 24.00
CA GLU A 262 -7.54 -8.55 25.30
C GLU A 262 -6.20 -8.34 26.02
N ASP A 263 -5.35 -9.37 26.07
CA ASP A 263 -4.02 -9.28 26.67
C ASP A 263 -3.10 -8.32 25.88
N ALA A 264 -3.21 -8.35 24.54
CA ALA A 264 -2.48 -7.43 23.68
C ALA A 264 -2.84 -5.97 24.00
N TRP A 265 -4.12 -5.66 24.17
CA TRP A 265 -4.60 -4.34 24.60
C TRP A 265 -4.14 -4.00 26.02
N GLY A 266 -4.16 -4.95 26.95
CA GLY A 266 -3.65 -4.77 28.32
C GLY A 266 -2.17 -4.37 28.37
N SER A 267 -1.38 -4.79 27.37
CA SER A 267 0.04 -4.42 27.24
C SER A 267 0.30 -3.04 26.61
N MET A 268 -0.74 -2.36 26.11
CA MET A 268 -0.62 -1.05 25.45
C MET A 268 -0.70 0.11 26.45
N PRO A 269 -0.04 1.25 26.18
CA PRO A 269 -0.19 2.46 26.99
C PRO A 269 -1.54 3.17 26.71
N ILE A 270 -2.66 2.56 27.13
CA ILE A 270 -4.03 2.97 26.76
C ILE A 270 -4.31 4.45 27.06
N LYS A 271 -3.89 4.96 28.22
CA LYS A 271 -4.09 6.38 28.58
C LYS A 271 -3.45 7.31 27.56
N PHE A 272 -2.22 7.02 27.15
CA PHE A 272 -1.48 7.81 26.16
C PHE A 272 -2.13 7.71 24.77
N ILE A 273 -2.54 6.51 24.36
CA ILE A 273 -3.24 6.27 23.09
C ILE A 273 -4.53 7.09 23.02
N ASN A 274 -5.34 7.05 24.09
CA ASN A 274 -6.61 7.79 24.15
C ASN A 274 -6.39 9.30 24.09
N THR A 275 -5.37 9.82 24.78
CA THR A 275 -4.99 11.23 24.70
C THR A 275 -4.63 11.64 23.27
N ILE A 276 -3.82 10.84 22.56
CA ILE A 276 -3.49 11.12 21.16
C ILE A 276 -4.73 11.10 20.28
N LYS A 277 -5.56 10.05 20.38
CA LYS A 277 -6.78 9.94 19.56
C LYS A 277 -7.71 11.14 19.78
N LYS A 278 -7.82 11.63 21.03
CA LYS A 278 -8.58 12.84 21.35
C LYS A 278 -7.98 14.08 20.68
N ILE A 279 -6.67 14.29 20.78
CA ILE A 279 -5.97 15.42 20.14
C ILE A 279 -6.16 15.38 18.62
N GLU A 280 -6.04 14.19 18.00
CA GLU A 280 -6.27 14.02 16.57
C GLU A 280 -7.71 14.33 16.17
N ALA A 281 -8.69 13.87 16.95
CA ALA A 281 -10.11 14.15 16.71
C ALA A 281 -10.42 15.65 16.79
N GLU A 282 -9.95 16.33 17.83
CA GLU A 282 -10.10 17.79 18.01
C GLU A 282 -9.45 18.57 16.85
N ARG A 283 -8.28 18.12 16.39
CA ARG A 283 -7.57 18.74 15.27
C ARG A 283 -8.33 18.57 13.95
N MET A 284 -8.86 17.37 13.68
CA MET A 284 -9.64 17.09 12.47
C MET A 284 -10.94 17.87 12.44
N ASP A 285 -11.62 17.98 13.57
CA ASP A 285 -12.82 18.80 13.75
C ASP A 285 -12.53 20.29 13.53
N LYS A 286 -11.41 20.81 14.08
CA LYS A 286 -10.95 22.18 13.79
C LYS A 286 -10.67 22.42 12.31
N MET A 287 -10.00 21.48 11.63
CA MET A 287 -9.73 21.57 10.19
C MET A 287 -11.01 21.60 9.37
N ARG A 288 -12.00 20.75 9.69
CA ARG A 288 -13.31 20.74 9.00
C ARG A 288 -14.04 22.07 9.12
N ARG A 289 -14.01 22.71 10.29
CA ARG A 289 -14.65 24.02 10.53
C ARG A 289 -13.95 25.18 9.84
N SER A 290 -12.67 25.01 9.48
CA SER A 290 -11.87 26.06 8.82
C SER A 290 -11.91 26.04 7.30
N ILE A 291 -12.59 25.05 6.68
CA ILE A 291 -12.81 25.02 5.23
C ILE A 291 -14.06 25.86 4.94
N PRO A 292 -13.96 27.04 4.30
CA PRO A 292 -15.12 27.83 3.95
C PRO A 292 -16.00 27.04 2.97
N GLU A 293 -17.31 27.03 3.19
CA GLU A 293 -18.26 26.50 2.22
C GLU A 293 -18.10 27.26 0.91
N VAL A 294 -17.68 26.56 -0.14
CA VAL A 294 -17.68 27.11 -1.50
C VAL A 294 -19.13 27.09 -1.96
N GLY A 295 -19.78 28.24 -1.85
CA GLY A 295 -21.09 28.52 -2.47
C GLY A 295 -20.99 28.71 -3.97
#